data_AF-A0A439IP95-F1
#
_entry.id   AF-A0A439IP95-F1
#
_cell.length_a   1.000
_cell.length_b   1.000
_cell.length_c   1.000
_cell.angle_alpha   90.00
_cell.angle_beta   90.00
_cell.angle_gamma   90.00
#
_symmetry.space_group_name_H-M   'P 1'
#
loop_
_entity.id
_entity.type
_entity.pdbx_description
1 polymer ?
#
loop_
_entity_poly.entity_id
_entity_poly.type
_entity_poly.pdbx_seq_one_letter_code
_entity_poly.pdbx_strand_id
1 'polypeptide(L)'
;MRPLQQLVLLSVPVCCLAASPAVSSQNEAAAGKFYRIIDGKVDARTYNSFRRYHAGCNHCHGPDGVGSTFASSLVDRLLDPNFALYVDDIYAYLQARADGALGRGRHTRREP
;
A
#
# COMPACT_ATOMS: atom_id res chain seq x y z
N MET A 1 3.25 62.84 42.91
CA MET A 1 3.46 62.02 44.12
C MET A 1 3.21 60.55 43.73
N ARG A 2 4.22 59.68 43.76
CA ARG A 2 4.20 58.25 43.33
C ARG A 2 3.99 57.32 44.56
N PRO A 3 3.42 56.10 44.44
CA PRO A 3 4.21 54.89 44.15
C PRO A 3 3.48 53.88 43.21
N LEU A 4 4.11 53.29 42.19
CA LEU A 4 4.97 52.08 42.24
C LEU A 4 4.24 50.79 42.70
N GLN A 5 3.74 49.98 41.74
CA GLN A 5 3.65 48.50 41.78
C GLN A 5 3.06 48.02 40.44
N GLN A 6 3.90 47.59 39.49
CA GLN A 6 4.24 46.19 39.22
C GLN A 6 3.03 45.30 38.89
N LEU A 7 2.79 45.02 37.61
CA LEU A 7 2.66 43.65 37.10
C LEU A 7 2.77 43.65 35.57
N VAL A 8 3.99 43.48 35.07
CA VAL A 8 4.23 43.10 33.67
C VAL A 8 3.84 41.61 33.58
N LEU A 9 2.64 41.32 33.12
CA LEU A 9 2.27 39.98 32.68
C LEU A 9 2.81 39.81 31.25
N LEU A 10 3.98 39.18 31.15
CA LEU A 10 4.53 38.66 29.89
C LEU A 10 3.54 37.64 29.32
N SER A 11 2.77 38.06 28.32
CA SER A 11 2.02 37.15 27.45
C SER A 11 3.01 36.31 26.64
N VAL A 12 3.20 35.06 27.04
CA VAL A 12 3.92 34.06 26.23
C VAL A 12 3.08 33.82 24.97
N PRO A 13 3.60 34.08 23.75
CA PRO A 13 2.91 33.71 22.54
C PRO A 13 3.08 32.20 22.40
N VAL A 14 2.05 31.44 22.74
CA VAL A 14 1.94 30.03 22.33
C VAL A 14 1.69 30.04 20.82
N CYS A 15 2.76 30.11 20.05
CA CYS A 15 2.75 29.81 18.64
C CYS A 15 2.64 28.28 18.52
N CYS A 16 1.41 27.77 18.61
CA CYS A 16 1.08 26.41 18.20
C CYS A 16 1.29 26.33 16.68
N LEU A 17 2.50 25.94 16.28
CA LEU A 17 2.73 25.31 14.97
C LEU A 17 1.85 24.06 14.92
N ALA A 18 0.68 24.16 14.31
CA ALA A 18 -0.02 23.00 13.78
C ALA A 18 0.78 22.50 12.57
N ALA A 19 1.79 21.68 12.85
CA ALA A 19 2.37 20.81 11.84
C ALA A 19 1.26 19.86 11.38
N SER A 20 0.74 20.08 10.18
CA SER A 20 0.00 19.04 9.47
C SER A 20 0.86 17.78 9.44
N PRO A 21 0.34 16.59 9.79
CA PRO A 21 1.10 15.38 9.51
C PRO A 21 1.25 15.30 7.99
N ALA A 22 2.50 15.15 7.59
CA ALA A 22 2.91 14.92 6.22
C ALA A 22 2.05 13.84 5.56
N VAL A 23 1.74 14.05 4.29
CA VAL A 23 1.37 13.01 3.32
C VAL A 23 2.17 11.73 3.63
N SER A 24 1.46 10.61 3.83
CA SER A 24 2.09 9.30 4.02
C SER A 24 2.93 8.94 2.81
N SER A 25 4.26 9.07 2.95
CA SER A 25 5.24 8.54 2.01
C SER A 25 5.42 7.05 2.29
N GLN A 26 4.70 6.21 1.54
CA GLN A 26 4.90 4.76 1.52
C GLN A 26 5.98 4.45 0.46
N ASN A 27 7.27 4.52 0.80
CA ASN A 27 8.37 4.24 -0.15
C ASN A 27 9.29 3.07 0.24
N GLU A 28 9.13 2.46 1.40
CA GLU A 28 9.85 1.24 1.70
C GLU A 28 8.93 0.08 1.34
N ALA A 29 9.40 -0.88 0.53
CA ALA A 29 8.83 -2.22 0.60
C ALA A 29 8.84 -2.58 2.08
N ALA A 30 7.68 -2.59 2.74
CA ALA A 30 7.60 -3.06 4.10
C ALA A 30 8.28 -4.43 4.11
N ALA A 31 9.32 -4.57 4.94
CA ALA A 31 10.19 -5.74 4.91
C ALA A 31 9.33 -7.01 4.91
N GLY A 32 9.46 -7.83 3.85
CA GLY A 32 8.66 -9.06 3.66
C GLY A 32 7.51 -8.97 2.64
N LYS A 33 7.24 -7.81 2.02
CA LYS A 33 6.28 -7.71 0.91
C LYS A 33 6.91 -8.05 -0.44
N PHE A 34 6.15 -8.76 -1.28
CA PHE A 34 6.52 -9.16 -2.64
C PHE A 34 6.28 -8.07 -3.69
N TYR A 35 5.72 -6.93 -3.29
CA TYR A 35 5.34 -5.82 -4.17
C TYR A 35 5.85 -4.47 -3.65
N ARG A 36 6.08 -3.53 -4.57
CA ARG A 36 6.27 -2.09 -4.28
C ARG A 36 5.35 -1.23 -5.12
N ILE A 37 4.87 -0.17 -4.47
CA ILE A 37 4.19 0.96 -5.09
C ILE A 37 5.09 2.18 -4.89
N ILE A 38 5.49 2.82 -5.99
CA ILE A 38 6.42 3.95 -6.00
C ILE A 38 5.77 5.02 -6.86
N ASP A 39 5.54 6.20 -6.30
CA ASP A 39 4.86 7.32 -6.98
C ASP A 39 3.51 6.90 -7.62
N GLY A 40 2.76 6.05 -6.92
CA GLY A 40 1.47 5.51 -7.39
C GLY A 40 1.58 4.48 -8.53
N LYS A 41 2.80 4.12 -8.95
CA LYS A 41 3.05 3.09 -9.97
C LYS A 41 3.57 1.82 -9.33
N VAL A 42 3.20 0.68 -9.89
CA VAL A 42 3.70 -0.62 -9.42
C VAL A 42 5.08 -0.91 -10.01
N ASP A 43 5.92 -1.61 -9.26
CA ASP A 43 7.19 -2.10 -9.80
C ASP A 43 7.00 -3.06 -11.00
N ALA A 44 8.09 -3.34 -11.74
CA ALA A 44 8.03 -4.19 -12.92
C ALA A 44 7.57 -5.63 -12.61
N ARG A 45 7.92 -6.17 -11.44
CA ARG A 45 7.53 -7.53 -11.02
C ARG A 45 6.03 -7.60 -10.83
N THR A 46 5.48 -6.73 -9.99
CA THR A 46 4.05 -6.58 -9.69
C THR A 46 3.22 -6.29 -10.94
N TYR A 47 3.73 -5.44 -11.85
CA TYR A 47 3.08 -5.18 -13.13
C TYR A 47 3.01 -6.44 -14.01
N ASN A 48 4.10 -7.21 -14.08
CA ASN A 48 4.11 -8.46 -14.84
C ASN A 48 3.15 -9.49 -14.24
N SER A 49 3.08 -9.57 -12.91
CA SER A 49 2.10 -10.40 -12.17
C SER A 49 0.68 -10.03 -12.55
N PHE A 50 0.34 -8.73 -12.53
CA PHE A 50 -0.98 -8.23 -12.92
C PHE A 50 -1.38 -8.69 -14.33
N ARG A 51 -0.47 -8.56 -15.31
CA ARG A 51 -0.74 -8.99 -16.69
C ARG A 51 -0.93 -10.50 -16.79
N ARG A 52 -0.11 -11.31 -16.11
CA ARG A 52 -0.23 -12.77 -16.11
C ARG A 52 -1.56 -13.21 -15.50
N TYR A 53 -1.93 -12.63 -14.37
CA TYR A 53 -3.19 -12.92 -13.70
C TYR A 53 -4.41 -12.62 -14.60
N HIS A 54 -4.41 -11.46 -15.26
CA HIS A 54 -5.50 -11.05 -16.16
C HIS A 54 -5.49 -11.75 -17.52
N ALA A 55 -4.40 -12.41 -17.89
CA ALA A 55 -4.31 -13.17 -19.14
C ALA A 55 -5.06 -14.52 -19.07
N GLY A 56 -5.41 -15.01 -17.87
CA GLY A 56 -6.16 -16.28 -17.79
C GLY A 56 -6.62 -16.72 -16.40
N CYS A 57 -5.98 -16.28 -15.31
CA CYS A 57 -6.33 -16.74 -13.97
C CYS A 57 -7.65 -16.13 -13.46
N ASN A 58 -7.93 -14.87 -13.82
CA ASN A 58 -9.13 -14.15 -13.39
C ASN A 58 -10.44 -14.79 -13.88
N HIS A 59 -10.39 -15.61 -14.92
CA HIS A 59 -11.56 -16.33 -15.43
C HIS A 59 -12.13 -17.29 -14.38
N CYS A 60 -11.25 -18.05 -13.71
CA CYS A 60 -11.66 -19.03 -12.71
C CYS A 60 -11.60 -18.47 -11.29
N HIS A 61 -10.57 -17.70 -10.96
CA HIS A 61 -10.32 -17.23 -9.60
C HIS A 61 -11.00 -15.89 -9.28
N GLY A 62 -11.96 -15.50 -10.13
CA GLY A 62 -12.72 -14.27 -10.00
C GLY A 62 -11.91 -13.02 -10.34
N PRO A 63 -12.51 -11.83 -10.27
CA PRO A 63 -11.74 -10.59 -10.29
C PRO A 63 -10.91 -10.53 -9.00
N ASP A 64 -9.65 -10.13 -9.10
CA ASP A 64 -8.79 -9.79 -7.96
C ASP A 64 -8.28 -10.97 -7.11
N GLY A 65 -8.59 -12.21 -7.49
CA GLY A 65 -8.04 -13.42 -6.87
C GLY A 65 -8.79 -13.90 -5.65
N VAL A 66 -9.96 -13.31 -5.35
CA VAL A 66 -10.80 -13.65 -4.19
C VAL A 66 -11.55 -14.98 -4.35
N GLY A 67 -11.44 -15.62 -5.51
CA GLY A 67 -12.11 -16.87 -5.82
C GLY A 67 -13.50 -16.66 -6.41
N SER A 68 -14.12 -17.77 -6.80
CA SER A 68 -15.47 -17.83 -7.33
C SER A 68 -16.09 -19.20 -7.01
N THR A 69 -17.30 -19.45 -7.54
CA THR A 69 -17.88 -20.79 -7.54
C THR A 69 -17.12 -21.79 -8.41
N PHE A 70 -16.25 -21.33 -9.31
CA PHE A 70 -15.47 -22.16 -10.22
C PHE A 70 -14.10 -22.56 -9.65
N ALA A 71 -13.46 -21.69 -8.86
CA ALA A 71 -12.16 -21.98 -8.24
C ALA A 71 -11.94 -21.21 -6.94
N SER A 72 -11.10 -21.77 -6.07
CA SER A 72 -10.81 -21.20 -4.75
C SER A 72 -10.13 -19.83 -4.82
N SER A 73 -10.22 -19.09 -3.72
CA SER A 73 -9.44 -17.87 -3.49
C SER A 73 -7.94 -18.15 -3.59
N LEU A 74 -7.24 -17.37 -4.40
CA LEU A 74 -5.79 -17.35 -4.42
C LEU A 74 -5.23 -16.42 -3.35
N VAL A 75 -5.98 -15.38 -2.97
CA VAL A 75 -5.53 -14.43 -1.92
C VAL A 75 -5.46 -15.07 -0.54
N ASP A 76 -6.31 -16.07 -0.25
CA ASP A 76 -6.28 -16.79 1.04
C ASP A 76 -5.14 -17.80 1.11
N ARG A 77 -4.70 -18.31 -0.05
CA ARG A 77 -3.58 -19.26 -0.13
C ARG A 77 -2.22 -18.61 0.12
N LEU A 78 -2.13 -17.27 0.18
CA LEU A 78 -0.86 -16.58 0.50
C LEU A 78 -0.34 -16.91 1.91
N LEU A 79 -1.20 -17.40 2.79
CA LEU A 79 -0.85 -17.85 4.13
C LEU A 79 -0.14 -19.22 4.14
N ASP A 80 -0.16 -19.96 3.01
CA ASP A 80 0.50 -21.25 2.87
C ASP A 80 1.94 -21.06 2.33
N PRO A 81 2.97 -21.34 3.15
CA PRO A 81 4.37 -21.20 2.74
C PRO A 81 4.74 -22.15 1.61
N ASN A 82 4.06 -23.28 1.45
CA ASN A 82 4.32 -24.23 0.37
C ASN A 82 3.74 -23.74 -0.95
N PHE A 83 2.70 -22.90 -0.95
CA PHE A 83 2.13 -22.33 -2.16
C PHE A 83 2.97 -21.13 -2.66
N ALA A 84 3.53 -20.35 -1.73
CA ALA A 84 4.30 -19.14 -2.04
C ALA A 84 5.56 -19.42 -2.87
N LEU A 85 6.25 -20.53 -2.60
CA LEU A 85 7.52 -20.87 -3.23
C LEU A 85 7.42 -21.25 -4.71
N TYR A 86 6.24 -21.66 -5.20
CA TYR A 86 6.08 -22.15 -6.57
C TYR A 86 5.40 -21.14 -7.52
N VAL A 87 4.90 -20.01 -7.02
CA VAL A 87 4.14 -19.02 -7.82
C VAL A 87 4.54 -17.57 -7.51
N ASP A 88 5.81 -17.36 -7.18
CA ASP A 88 6.41 -16.06 -6.85
C ASP A 88 5.98 -14.92 -7.79
N ASP A 89 5.84 -15.24 -9.07
CA ASP A 89 5.57 -14.31 -10.15
C ASP A 89 4.12 -13.81 -10.22
N ILE A 90 3.14 -14.49 -9.64
CA ILE A 90 1.75 -14.01 -9.56
C ILE A 90 1.49 -13.34 -8.19
N TYR A 91 2.25 -13.73 -7.17
CA TYR A 91 2.07 -13.33 -5.79
C TYR A 91 2.24 -11.84 -5.51
N ALA A 92 3.13 -11.14 -6.22
CA ALA A 92 3.30 -9.70 -6.01
C ALA A 92 1.98 -8.93 -6.24
N TYR A 93 1.25 -9.26 -7.30
CA TYR A 93 -0.06 -8.65 -7.57
C TYR A 93 -1.12 -9.09 -6.55
N LEU A 94 -1.20 -10.39 -6.26
CA LEU A 94 -2.23 -10.91 -5.34
C LEU A 94 -2.05 -10.40 -3.91
N GLN A 95 -0.81 -10.32 -3.42
CA GLN A 95 -0.51 -9.74 -2.11
C GLN A 95 -0.88 -8.25 -2.08
N ALA A 96 -0.56 -7.50 -3.14
CA ALA A 96 -0.93 -6.09 -3.23
C ALA A 96 -2.45 -5.87 -3.23
N ARG A 97 -3.24 -6.80 -3.77
CA ARG A 97 -4.72 -6.79 -3.69
C ARG A 97 -5.22 -7.17 -2.30
N ALA A 98 -4.66 -8.24 -1.71
CA ALA A 98 -5.03 -8.70 -0.38
C ALA A 98 -4.79 -7.63 0.69
N ASP A 99 -3.66 -6.92 0.57
CA ASP A 99 -3.28 -5.81 1.45
C ASP A 99 -4.07 -4.52 1.16
N GLY A 100 -4.95 -4.51 0.14
CA GLY A 100 -5.70 -3.33 -0.28
C GLY A 100 -4.86 -2.23 -0.92
N ALA A 101 -3.57 -2.48 -1.17
CA ALA A 101 -2.65 -1.51 -1.76
C ALA A 101 -2.95 -1.25 -3.25
N LEU A 102 -3.59 -2.20 -3.92
CA LEU A 102 -4.11 -2.05 -5.27
C LEU A 102 -5.63 -2.24 -5.30
N GLY A 103 -6.31 -1.28 -5.92
CA GLY A 103 -7.74 -1.37 -6.24
C GLY A 103 -8.00 -2.09 -7.56
N ARG A 104 -9.27 -2.09 -8.00
CA ARG A 104 -9.64 -2.58 -9.32
C ARG A 104 -9.15 -1.64 -10.43
N GLY A 105 -9.01 -2.19 -11.63
CA GLY A 105 -8.74 -1.42 -12.85
C GLY A 105 -7.32 -1.61 -13.40
N ARG A 106 -6.95 -0.73 -14.32
CA ARG A 106 -5.66 -0.77 -15.01
C ARG A 106 -4.57 -0.23 -14.09
N HIS A 107 -3.47 -0.97 -13.97
CA HIS A 107 -2.26 -0.50 -13.28
C HIS A 107 -1.23 -0.03 -14.30
N THR A 108 -0.29 0.81 -13.87
CA THR A 108 0.83 1.28 -14.69
C THR A 108 2.15 0.85 -14.08
N ARG A 109 3.07 0.39 -14.93
CA ARG A 109 4.43 0.06 -14.54
C ARG A 109 5.22 1.33 -14.23
N ARG A 110 6.06 1.30 -13.20
CA ARG A 110 7.14 2.26 -13.02
C ARG A 110 8.26 2.00 -14.04
N GLU A 111 8.71 3.03 -14.72
CA GLU A 111 9.93 2.95 -15.55
C GLU A 111 11.17 2.70 -14.66
N PRO A 112 12.23 2.10 -15.21
CA PRO A 112 13.48 1.85 -14.47
C PRO A 112 14.06 3.08 -13.79
#